data_AF-A0A9D8QH57-F1
#
_entry.id   AF-A0A9D8QH57-F1
#
_cell.length_a   1.000
_cell.length_b   1.000
_cell.length_c   1.000
_cell.angle_alpha   90.00
_cell.angle_beta   90.00
_cell.angle_gamma   90.00
#
_symmetry.space_group_name_H-M   'P 1'
#
loop_
_entity.id
_entity.type
_entity.pdbx_description
1 polymer ?
#
loop_
_entity_poly.entity_id
_entity_poly.type
_entity_poly.pdbx_seq_one_letter_code
_entity_poly.pdbx_strand_id
1 'polypeptide(L)'
;IREDAIPIRDEVRGAAEILGIDPLYVANEGKLVAFVAEDDAEAVLAALRSHPLGADAAIVGEVRPEPPGLVFMHTAFGGSRVVDMLIGDPLPRIC
;
A
#
# COMPACT_ATOMS: atom_id res chain seq x y z
N ILE A 1 -5.49 -4.36 5.47
CA ILE A 1 -4.06 -4.23 5.14
C ILE A 1 -3.25 -4.03 6.42
N ARG A 2 -1.95 -4.35 6.41
CA ARG A 2 -1.03 -4.15 7.55
C ARG A 2 -0.04 -3.05 7.19
N GLU A 3 0.07 -2.03 8.04
CA GLU A 3 0.89 -0.84 7.78
C GLU A 3 2.39 -1.17 7.64
N ASP A 4 2.89 -2.08 8.47
CA ASP A 4 4.28 -2.54 8.50
C ASP A 4 4.67 -3.40 7.28
N ALA A 5 3.70 -3.98 6.59
CA ALA A 5 3.91 -4.78 5.39
C ALA A 5 4.00 -3.93 4.11
N ILE A 6 3.66 -2.64 4.17
CA ILE A 6 3.68 -1.76 3.00
C ILE A 6 5.12 -1.27 2.78
N PRO A 7 5.76 -1.60 1.65
CA PRO A 7 7.14 -1.21 1.39
C PRO A 7 7.20 0.30 1.10
N ILE A 8 7.70 1.05 2.07
CA ILE A 8 7.96 2.49 1.98
C ILE A 8 9.43 2.71 2.27
N ARG A 9 10.15 3.35 1.35
CA ARG A 9 11.55 3.69 1.52
C ARG A 9 11.72 4.71 2.66
N ASP A 10 12.79 4.60 3.43
CA ASP A 10 13.03 5.49 4.56
C ASP A 10 13.11 6.96 4.15
N GLU A 11 13.68 7.26 2.97
CA GLU A 11 13.74 8.62 2.44
C GLU A 11 12.34 9.16 2.10
N VAL A 12 11.44 8.29 1.60
CA VAL A 12 10.05 8.67 1.31
C VAL A 12 9.29 8.91 2.61
N ARG A 13 9.49 8.06 3.63
CA ARG A 13 8.90 8.25 4.96
C ARG A 13 9.33 9.58 5.58
N GLY A 14 10.64 9.84 5.61
CA GLY A 14 11.18 11.08 6.16
C GLY A 14 10.70 12.33 5.41
N ALA A 15 10.65 12.27 4.08
CA ALA A 15 10.10 13.38 3.29
C ALA A 15 8.61 13.61 3.54
N ALA A 16 7.81 12.54 3.62
CA ALA A 16 6.38 12.63 3.88
C ALA A 16 6.07 13.22 5.27
N GLU A 17 6.85 12.84 6.30
CA GLU A 17 6.76 13.40 7.65
C GLU A 17 7.04 14.91 7.67
N ILE A 18 8.11 15.36 6.98
CA ILE A 18 8.47 16.79 6.90
C ILE A 18 7.36 17.59 6.18
N LEU A 19 6.78 17.02 5.13
CA LEU A 19 5.76 17.68 4.31
C LEU A 19 4.35 17.60 4.92
N GLY A 20 4.15 16.78 5.96
CA GLY A 20 2.84 16.58 6.58
C GLY A 20 1.85 15.85 5.66
N ILE A 21 2.34 14.96 4.80
CA ILE A 21 1.52 14.16 3.87
C ILE A 21 1.61 12.67 4.20
N ASP A 22 0.56 11.92 3.89
CA ASP A 22 0.57 10.46 4.01
C ASP A 22 1.00 9.84 2.66
N PRO A 23 2.06 9.01 2.62
CA PRO A 23 2.54 8.40 1.39
C PRO A 23 1.52 7.47 0.73
N LEU A 24 0.51 6.97 1.46
CA LEU A 24 -0.57 6.17 0.87
C LEU A 24 -1.46 6.97 -0.09
N TYR A 25 -1.43 8.30 0.00
CA TYR A 25 -2.28 9.20 -0.77
C TYR A 25 -1.53 9.96 -1.86
N VAL A 26 -0.29 9.56 -2.16
CA VAL A 26 0.52 10.16 -3.22
C VAL A 26 0.53 9.25 -4.44
N ALA A 27 0.41 9.84 -5.62
CA ALA A 27 0.45 9.11 -6.89
C ALA A 27 1.75 8.29 -7.05
N ASN A 28 1.59 7.08 -7.60
CA ASN A 28 2.70 6.19 -7.96
C ASN A 28 2.71 5.97 -9.49
N GLU A 29 3.83 6.20 -10.17
CA GLU A 29 3.94 6.10 -11.66
C GLU A 29 4.64 4.81 -12.16
N GLY A 30 4.77 3.80 -11.30
CA GLY A 30 5.50 2.56 -11.65
C GLY A 30 5.16 1.38 -10.74
N LYS A 31 3.95 1.39 -10.17
CA LYS A 31 3.48 0.39 -9.20
C LYS A 31 2.13 -0.16 -9.66
N LEU A 32 1.83 -1.37 -9.19
CA LEU A 32 0.52 -1.99 -9.37
C LEU A 32 0.01 -2.48 -8.02
N VAL A 33 -1.31 -2.59 -7.92
CA VAL A 33 -2.00 -3.31 -6.84
C VAL A 33 -2.69 -4.51 -7.49
N ALA A 34 -2.48 -5.70 -6.94
CA ALA A 34 -3.07 -6.93 -7.45
C ALA A 34 -3.87 -7.65 -6.35
N PHE A 35 -5.02 -8.18 -6.74
CA PHE A 35 -5.81 -9.11 -5.95
C PHE A 35 -5.67 -10.49 -6.58
N VAL A 36 -5.32 -11.49 -5.78
CA VAL A 36 -5.06 -12.86 -6.22
C VAL A 36 -5.76 -13.86 -5.31
N ALA A 37 -5.96 -15.08 -5.80
CA ALA A 37 -6.45 -16.16 -4.94
C ALA A 37 -5.41 -16.45 -3.84
N GLU A 38 -5.90 -16.83 -2.65
CA GLU A 38 -5.05 -17.10 -1.48
C GLU A 38 -3.98 -18.17 -1.78
N ASP A 39 -4.40 -19.25 -2.45
CA ASP A 39 -3.51 -20.36 -2.83
C ASP A 39 -2.41 -19.96 -3.83
N ASP A 40 -2.62 -18.88 -4.60
CA ASP A 40 -1.67 -18.38 -5.59
C ASP A 40 -0.76 -17.26 -5.05
N ALA A 41 -1.02 -16.74 -3.84
CA ALA A 41 -0.41 -15.50 -3.35
C ALA A 41 1.13 -15.55 -3.32
N GLU A 42 1.69 -16.64 -2.79
CA GLU A 42 3.15 -16.80 -2.69
C GLU A 42 3.80 -17.02 -4.08
N ALA A 43 3.14 -17.75 -4.98
CA ALA A 43 3.63 -17.97 -6.33
C ALA A 43 3.68 -16.66 -7.13
N VAL A 44 2.63 -15.84 -7.05
CA VAL A 44 2.59 -14.52 -7.68
C VAL A 44 3.63 -13.58 -7.06
N LEU A 45 3.76 -13.57 -5.72
CA LEU A 45 4.76 -12.76 -5.04
C LEU A 45 6.19 -13.12 -5.50
N ALA A 46 6.50 -14.41 -5.60
CA ALA A 46 7.79 -14.88 -6.10
C ALA A 46 8.04 -14.44 -7.54
N ALA A 47 7.03 -14.55 -8.41
CA ALA A 47 7.12 -14.09 -9.80
C ALA A 47 7.40 -12.58 -9.89
N LEU A 48 6.69 -11.76 -9.10
CA LEU A 48 6.92 -10.31 -9.05
C LEU A 48 8.34 -9.98 -8.57
N ARG A 49 8.79 -10.62 -7.49
CA ARG A 49 10.13 -10.42 -6.92
C ARG A 49 11.27 -10.90 -7.82
N SER A 50 11.00 -11.81 -8.75
CA SER A 50 11.98 -12.24 -9.75
C SER A 50 12.28 -11.17 -10.81
N HIS A 51 11.39 -10.18 -10.95
CA HIS A 51 11.57 -9.07 -11.87
C HIS A 51 12.23 -7.87 -11.15
N PRO A 52 13.23 -7.19 -11.76
CA PRO A 52 13.92 -6.07 -11.11
C PRO A 52 12.99 -4.95 -10.60
N LEU A 53 11.92 -4.63 -11.35
CA LEU A 53 10.94 -3.62 -10.95
C LEU A 53 9.99 -4.08 -9.82
N GLY A 54 9.92 -5.38 -9.55
CA GLY A 54 9.05 -5.98 -8.53
C GLY A 54 9.82 -6.53 -7.32
N ALA A 55 11.13 -6.27 -7.21
CA ALA A 55 11.97 -6.78 -6.13
C ALA A 55 11.41 -6.47 -4.72
N ASP A 56 10.76 -5.32 -4.57
CA ASP A 56 10.14 -4.87 -3.31
C ASP A 56 8.65 -5.25 -3.20
N ALA A 57 8.11 -6.11 -4.06
CA ALA A 57 6.71 -6.53 -3.98
C ALA A 57 6.42 -7.20 -2.62
N ALA A 58 5.20 -7.01 -2.10
CA ALA A 58 4.80 -7.52 -0.79
C ALA A 58 3.30 -7.84 -0.74
N ILE A 59 2.93 -8.85 0.04
CA ILE A 59 1.54 -9.10 0.42
C ILE A 59 1.21 -8.16 1.59
N VAL A 60 0.40 -7.14 1.29
CA VAL A 60 0.06 -6.07 2.25
C VAL A 60 -1.24 -6.33 3.01
N GLY A 61 -2.01 -7.35 2.64
CA GLY A 61 -3.27 -7.68 3.30
C GLY A 61 -4.08 -8.70 2.54
N GLU A 62 -5.36 -8.77 2.89
CA GLU A 62 -6.32 -9.75 2.40
C GLU A 62 -7.69 -9.10 2.24
N VAL A 63 -8.54 -9.69 1.39
CA VAL A 63 -9.93 -9.29 1.24
C VAL A 63 -10.77 -10.06 2.26
N ARG A 64 -11.61 -9.34 3.00
CA ARG A 64 -12.61 -9.91 3.91
C ARG A 64 -14.01 -9.59 3.38
N PRO A 65 -15.00 -10.47 3.61
CA PRO A 65 -16.36 -10.27 3.10
C PRO A 65 -17.06 -9.06 3.72
N GLU A 66 -16.68 -8.68 4.95
CA GLU A 66 -17.31 -7.59 5.68
C GLU A 66 -16.28 -6.71 6.42
N PRO A 67 -16.59 -5.41 6.58
CA PRO A 67 -17.68 -4.69 5.92
C PRO A 67 -17.30 -4.33 4.45
N PRO A 68 -18.25 -4.43 3.49
CA PRO A 68 -17.95 -4.15 2.09
C PRO A 68 -17.65 -2.66 1.87
N GLY A 69 -16.77 -2.36 0.92
CA GLY A 69 -16.45 -1.00 0.50
C GLY A 69 -15.52 -0.23 1.45
N LEU A 70 -14.99 -0.87 2.49
CA LEU A 70 -14.03 -0.26 3.42
C LEU A 70 -12.68 -0.96 3.36
N VAL A 71 -11.61 -0.16 3.54
CA VAL A 71 -10.25 -0.66 3.70
C VAL A 71 -9.80 -0.35 5.13
N PHE A 72 -9.60 -1.39 5.94
CA PHE A 72 -9.01 -1.25 7.26
C PHE A 72 -7.50 -1.47 7.19
N MET A 73 -6.74 -0.55 7.77
CA MET A 73 -5.32 -0.70 8.01
C MET A 73 -5.06 -0.97 9.49
N HIS A 74 -4.41 -2.10 9.78
CA HIS A 74 -3.83 -2.37 11.09
C HIS A 74 -2.53 -1.58 11.21
N THR A 75 -2.46 -0.72 12.22
CA THR A 75 -1.31 0.15 12.44
C THR A 75 -0.17 -0.60 13.10
N ALA A 76 1.06 -0.11 12.94
CA ALA A 76 2.23 -0.68 13.61
C ALA A 76 2.14 -0.64 15.15
N PHE A 77 1.21 0.15 15.71
CA PHE A 77 0.96 0.30 17.14
C PHE A 77 -0.18 -0.57 17.67
N GLY A 78 -0.70 -1.50 16.86
CA GLY A 78 -1.74 -2.46 17.24
C GLY A 78 -3.18 -1.91 17.18
N GLY A 79 -3.37 -0.71 16.63
CA GLY A 79 -4.69 -0.15 16.35
C GLY A 79 -5.17 -0.48 14.93
N SER A 80 -6.35 0.03 14.58
CA SER A 80 -6.87 -0.01 13.22
C SER A 80 -7.41 1.36 12.83
N ARG A 81 -7.21 1.76 11.57
CA ARG A 81 -7.86 2.94 10.98
C ARG A 81 -8.46 2.61 9.62
N VAL A 82 -9.45 3.38 9.20
CA VAL A 82 -9.95 3.32 7.83
C VAL A 82 -8.96 4.05 6.92
N VAL A 83 -8.70 3.48 5.75
CA VAL A 83 -8.04 4.17 4.64
C VAL A 83 -9.15 4.75 3.78
N ASP A 84 -9.39 6.04 3.95
CA ASP A 84 -10.50 6.74 3.31
C ASP A 84 -10.21 7.01 1.84
N MET A 85 -11.29 7.08 1.06
CA MET A 85 -11.20 7.58 -0.31
C MET A 85 -10.81 9.05 -0.29
N LEU A 86 -9.81 9.43 -1.09
CA LEU A 86 -9.42 10.82 -1.25
C LEU A 86 -10.54 11.65 -1.88
N ILE A 87 -10.73 12.86 -1.35
CA ILE A 87 -11.58 13.89 -1.97
C ILE A 87 -10.83 14.59 -3.12
N GLY A 88 -9.49 14.56 -3.08
CA GLY A 88 -8.57 15.04 -4.13
C GLY A 88 -7.12 14.73 -3.76
N ASP A 89 -6.21 14.78 -4.74
CA ASP A 89 -4.77 14.55 -4.50
C ASP A 89 -4.15 15.73 -3.72
N PRO A 90 -3.32 15.49 -2.69
CA PRO A 90 -2.67 16.55 -1.91
C PRO A 90 -1.64 17.36 -2.71
N LEU A 91 -1.13 16.87 -3.84
CA LEU A 91 -0.06 17.51 -4.59
C LEU A 91 -0.59 18.12 -5.90
N PRO A 92 -0.58 19.46 -6.06
CA PRO A 92 -1.05 20.07 -7.28
C PRO A 92 -0.12 19.71 -8.46
N ARG A 93 -0.72 19.45 -9.62
CA ARG A 93 0.00 19.14 -10.88
C ARG A 93 0.84 17.86 -10.81
N ILE A 94 0.49 16.95 -9.92
CA ILE A 94 0.94 15.56 -9.98
C ILE A 94 0.11 14.86 -11.06
N CYS A 95 0.79 14.36 -12.10
CA CYS A 95 0.28 13.67 -13.30
C CYS A 95 -0.94 14.29 -14.02
#